data_AF-A0A963LU14-F1
#
_entry.id   AF-A0A963LU14-F1
#
_cell.length_a   1.000
_cell.length_b   1.000
_cell.length_c   1.000
_cell.angle_alpha   90.00
_cell.angle_beta   90.00
_cell.angle_gamma   90.00
#
_symmetry.space_group_name_H-M   'P 1'
#
loop_
_entity.id
_entity.type
_entity.pdbx_description
1 polymer ?
#
loop_
_entity_poly.entity_id
_entity_poly.type
_entity_poly.pdbx_seq_one_letter_code
_entity_poly.pdbx_strand_id
1 'polypeptide(L)'
;FLGFCDEPLPDGAALHYPPPDIAHPVGRQAQVDKLRQAQHQAGSVPVIAFTHSYGTPADVRQRIATAAGAMGDAARLWVNRYGYLS
;
A
#
# COMPACT_ATOMS: atom_id res chain seq x y z
N PHE A 1 -1.39 18.10 -0.45
CA PHE A 1 -0.88 16.83 0.10
C PHE A 1 -1.85 15.72 -0.30
N LEU A 2 -1.38 14.69 -1.01
CA LEU A 2 -2.24 13.63 -1.57
C LEU A 2 -2.46 12.44 -0.60
N GLY A 3 -1.90 12.51 0.61
CA GLY A 3 -2.22 11.57 1.69
C GLY A 3 -1.65 10.16 1.55
N PHE A 4 -0.65 9.95 0.68
CA PHE A 4 -0.08 8.62 0.45
C PHE A 4 1.38 8.46 0.91
N CYS A 5 2.09 9.56 1.21
CA CYS A 5 3.42 9.55 1.82
C CYS A 5 3.33 9.92 3.31
N ASP A 6 4.26 9.44 4.13
CA ASP A 6 4.38 9.91 5.52
C ASP A 6 5.09 11.27 5.57
N GLU A 7 6.09 11.45 4.72
CA GLU A 7 6.82 12.71 4.57
C GLU A 7 6.15 13.64 3.53
N PRO A 8 6.41 14.97 3.61
CA PRO A 8 5.99 15.90 2.58
C PRO A 8 6.43 15.43 1.20
N LEU A 9 5.47 15.36 0.28
CA LEU A 9 5.74 15.01 -1.10
C LEU A 9 6.70 16.03 -1.73
N PRO A 10 7.67 15.60 -2.56
CA PRO A 10 8.29 16.50 -3.52
C PRO A 10 7.22 17.03 -4.47
N ASP A 11 7.52 18.14 -5.15
CA ASP A 11 6.70 18.74 -6.21
C ASP A 11 5.94 17.68 -7.00
N GLY A 12 4.62 17.85 -7.16
CA GLY A 12 3.78 16.90 -7.89
C GLY A 12 4.25 16.70 -9.33
N ALA A 13 4.93 17.69 -9.94
CA ALA A 13 5.55 17.55 -11.25
C ALA A 13 6.76 16.59 -11.27
N ALA A 14 7.38 16.33 -10.11
CA ALA A 14 8.47 15.37 -9.97
C ALA A 14 7.99 13.93 -9.70
N LEU A 15 6.69 13.73 -9.44
CA LEU A 15 6.12 12.40 -9.22
C LEU A 15 6.05 11.63 -10.54
N HIS A 16 6.73 10.50 -10.55
CA HIS A 16 6.68 9.51 -11.61
C HIS A 16 6.30 8.17 -11.01
N TYR A 17 5.65 7.33 -11.82
CA TYR A 17 5.44 5.94 -11.44
C TYR A 17 6.81 5.26 -11.35
N PRO A 18 7.19 4.67 -10.20
CA PRO A 18 8.52 4.09 -10.04
C PRO A 18 8.69 2.89 -10.98
N PRO A 19 9.90 2.64 -11.51
CA PRO A 19 10.25 1.37 -12.16
C PRO A 19 10.30 0.21 -11.14
N PRO A 20 10.42 -1.06 -11.57
CA PRO A 20 10.22 -2.21 -10.70
C PRO A 20 11.33 -2.40 -9.66
N ASP A 21 12.49 -1.81 -9.89
CA ASP A 21 13.66 -1.79 -9.01
C ASP A 21 13.66 -0.61 -8.02
N ILE A 22 12.67 0.28 -8.12
CA ILE A 22 12.50 1.41 -7.21
C ILE A 22 11.29 1.17 -6.31
N ALA A 23 11.44 1.49 -5.02
CA ALA A 23 10.35 1.37 -4.05
C ALA A 23 9.26 2.40 -4.33
N HIS A 24 8.01 2.04 -4.07
CA HIS A 24 6.92 3.01 -4.11
C HIS A 24 7.07 4.03 -2.98
N PRO A 25 6.74 5.32 -3.22
CA PRO A 25 6.90 6.38 -2.23
C PRO A 25 5.85 6.32 -1.10
N VAL A 26 5.09 5.23 -0.99
CA VAL A 26 3.99 5.15 -0.03
C VAL A 26 4.50 5.06 1.40
N GLY A 27 3.93 5.89 2.27
CA GLY A 27 4.21 5.91 3.69
C GLY A 27 3.60 4.72 4.41
N ARG A 28 4.26 4.26 5.48
CA ARG A 28 3.72 3.22 6.36
C ARG A 28 2.48 3.74 7.09
N GLN A 29 2.57 4.93 7.68
CA GLN A 29 1.46 5.49 8.45
C GLN A 29 0.28 5.84 7.55
N ALA A 30 0.54 6.42 6.37
CA ALA A 30 -0.48 6.70 5.36
C ALA A 30 -1.24 5.44 4.93
N GLN A 31 -0.55 4.30 4.75
CA GLN A 31 -1.20 3.02 4.47
C GLN A 31 -2.07 2.53 5.63
N VAL A 32 -1.56 2.61 6.86
CA VAL A 32 -2.31 2.22 8.08
C VAL A 32 -3.57 3.07 8.23
N ASP A 33 -3.46 4.38 8.05
CA ASP A 33 -4.57 5.32 8.22
C ASP A 33 -5.64 5.08 7.15
N LYS A 34 -5.25 4.80 5.91
CA LYS A 34 -6.18 4.46 4.84
C LYS A 34 -6.94 3.15 5.12
N LEU A 35 -6.26 2.14 5.67
CA LEU A 35 -6.90 0.88 6.06
C LEU A 35 -7.91 1.08 7.21
N ARG A 36 -7.52 1.84 8.24
CA ARG A 36 -8.41 2.18 9.37
C ARG A 36 -9.62 2.98 8.92
N GLN A 37 -9.39 3.97 8.04
CA GLN A 37 -10.48 4.74 7.43
C GLN A 37 -11.44 3.82 6.67
N ALA A 38 -10.92 2.91 5.85
CA ALA A 38 -11.74 1.97 5.10
C ALA A 38 -12.55 1.05 6.03
N GLN A 39 -11.94 0.52 7.10
CA GLN A 39 -12.64 -0.30 8.11
C GLN A 39 -13.74 0.48 8.81
N HIS A 40 -13.45 1.71 9.24
CA HIS A 40 -14.44 2.58 9.87
C HIS A 40 -15.63 2.87 8.94
N GLN A 41 -15.36 3.18 7.68
CA GLN A 41 -16.41 3.46 6.68
C GLN A 41 -17.20 2.20 6.28
N ALA A 42 -16.58 1.02 6.29
CA ALA A 42 -17.21 -0.24 5.95
C ALA A 42 -18.12 -0.79 7.06
N GLY A 43 -17.94 -0.34 8.31
CA GLY A 43 -18.71 -0.82 9.46
C GLY A 43 -18.50 -2.32 9.68
N SER A 44 -19.56 -3.11 9.53
CA SER A 44 -19.51 -4.57 9.68
C SER A 44 -19.04 -5.31 8.41
N VAL A 45 -18.94 -4.61 7.27
CA VAL A 45 -18.49 -5.23 6.01
C VAL A 45 -16.98 -5.48 6.09
N PRO A 46 -16.51 -6.73 5.85
CA PRO A 46 -15.09 -7.02 5.87
C PRO A 46 -14.32 -6.23 4.80
N VAL A 47 -13.23 -5.59 5.21
CA VAL A 47 -12.28 -4.95 4.30
C VAL A 47 -11.18 -5.96 3.97
N ILE A 48 -10.83 -6.07 2.68
CA ILE A 48 -9.67 -6.84 2.22
C ILE A 48 -8.62 -5.84 1.74
N ALA A 49 -7.42 -5.89 2.32
CA ALA A 49 -6.34 -5.02 1.89
C ALA A 49 -5.86 -5.43 0.50
N PHE A 50 -5.90 -4.50 -0.44
CA PHE A 50 -5.32 -4.67 -1.77
C PHE A 50 -3.87 -4.21 -1.76
N THR A 51 -2.93 -5.11 -2.05
CA THR A 51 -1.51 -4.77 -2.16
C THR A 51 -1.03 -5.05 -3.57
N HIS A 52 -0.49 -4.02 -4.22
CA HIS A 52 0.15 -4.16 -5.52
C HIS A 52 1.53 -4.81 -5.37
N SER A 53 1.82 -5.83 -6.19
CA SER A 53 3.07 -6.60 -6.11
C SER A 53 4.22 -6.02 -6.96
N TYR A 54 4.10 -4.79 -7.44
CA TYR A 54 5.14 -4.12 -8.22
C TYR A 54 6.12 -3.36 -7.30
N GLY A 55 7.36 -3.20 -7.75
CA GLY A 55 8.46 -2.66 -6.96
C GLY A 55 9.34 -3.76 -6.37
N THR A 56 10.35 -3.37 -5.61
CA THR A 56 11.34 -4.32 -5.09
C THR A 56 10.70 -5.36 -4.16
N PRO A 57 11.23 -6.60 -4.09
CA PRO A 57 10.70 -7.61 -3.18
C PRO A 57 10.68 -7.17 -1.71
N ALA A 58 11.63 -6.34 -1.29
CA ALA A 58 11.67 -5.80 0.07
C ALA A 58 10.51 -4.83 0.34
N ASP A 59 10.26 -3.92 -0.59
CA ASP A 59 9.16 -2.95 -0.53
C ASP A 59 7.79 -3.65 -0.55
N VAL A 60 7.60 -4.62 -1.46
CA VAL A 60 6.37 -5.43 -1.51
C VAL A 60 6.11 -6.17 -0.18
N ARG A 61 7.14 -6.81 0.39
CA ARG A 61 7.03 -7.48 1.70
C ARG A 61 6.67 -6.50 2.81
N GLN A 62 7.26 -5.31 2.81
CA GLN A 62 6.99 -4.30 3.82
C GLN A 62 5.54 -3.80 3.77
N ARG A 63 4.98 -3.60 2.58
CA ARG A 63 3.56 -3.21 2.42
C ARG A 63 2.61 -4.32 2.86
N ILE A 64 2.92 -5.57 2.53
CA ILE A 64 2.16 -6.74 3.01
C ILE A 64 2.19 -6.80 4.55
N ALA A 65 3.37 -6.67 5.16
CA ALA A 65 3.52 -6.69 6.61
C ALA A 65 2.78 -5.51 7.28
N THR A 66 2.79 -4.34 6.65
CA THR A 66 2.06 -3.15 7.12
C THR A 66 0.55 -3.41 7.12
N ALA A 67 0.00 -3.94 6.04
CA ALA A 67 -1.42 -4.26 5.95
C ALA A 67 -1.82 -5.37 6.93
N ALA A 68 -1.03 -6.44 7.04
CA ALA A 68 -1.27 -7.52 8.00
C ALA A 68 -1.26 -7.00 9.45
N GLY A 69 -0.25 -6.19 9.81
CA GLY A 69 -0.16 -5.60 11.15
C GLY A 69 -1.28 -4.62 11.46
N ALA A 70 -1.76 -3.86 10.46
CA ALA A 70 -2.88 -2.93 10.64
C ALA A 70 -4.22 -3.64 10.86
N MET A 71 -4.40 -4.83 10.26
CA MET A 71 -5.67 -5.56 10.26
C MET A 71 -5.76 -6.67 11.33
N GLY A 72 -4.64 -7.06 11.93
CA GLY A 72 -4.59 -8.09 12.98
C GLY A 72 -4.87 -9.51 12.47
N ASP A 73 -5.31 -10.39 13.37
CA ASP A 73 -5.42 -11.84 13.12
C ASP A 73 -6.42 -12.22 12.01
N ALA A 74 -7.39 -11.35 11.72
CA ALA A 74 -8.37 -11.53 10.66
C ALA A 74 -7.91 -10.97 9.30
N ALA A 75 -6.64 -10.55 9.17
CA ALA A 75 -6.12 -9.94 7.96
C ALA A 75 -6.38 -10.81 6.72
N ARG A 76 -6.98 -10.19 5.70
CA ARG A 76 -7.16 -10.74 4.36
C ARG A 76 -6.46 -9.82 3.39
N LEU A 77 -5.63 -10.41 2.52
CA LEU A 77 -4.85 -9.68 1.53
C LEU A 77 -5.23 -10.16 0.14
N TRP A 78 -5.48 -9.21 -0.75
CA TRP A 78 -5.55 -9.45 -2.18
C TRP A 78 -4.29 -8.89 -2.83
N VAL A 79 -3.51 -9.77 -3.48
CA VAL A 79 -2.29 -9.38 -4.18
C VAL A 79 -2.55 -9.36 -5.68
N ASN A 80 -2.45 -8.19 -6.29
CA ASN A 80 -2.45 -8.10 -7.74
C ASN A 80 -1.03 -8.24 -8.28
N ARG A 81 -0.80 -9.35 -9.00
CA ARG A 81 0.44 -9.65 -9.68
C ARG A 81 0.28 -9.41 -11.17
N TYR A 82 1.05 -8.46 -11.70
CA TYR A 82 1.28 -8.38 -13.14
C TYR A 82 2.27 -9.48 -13.52
N GLY A 83 1.81 -10.43 -14.34
CA GLY A 83 2.74 -11.20 -15.15
C GLY A 83 3.15 -10.33 -16.32
N TYR A 84 4.38 -9.82 -16.32
CA TYR A 84 4.97 -9.47 -17.60
C TYR A 84 5.02 -10.76 -18.40
N LEU A 85 4.30 -10.81 -19.52
CA LEU A 85 4.45 -11.87 -20.50
C LEU A 85 5.89 -11.74 -21.02
N SER A 86 6.79 -12.55 -20.47
CA SER A 86 8.14 -12.75 -20.99
C SER A 86 8.07 -13.48 -22.32
#